data_AF-A0A947ETL7-F1
#
_entry.id   AF-A0A947ETL7-F1
#
_cell.length_a   1.000
_cell.length_b   1.000
_cell.length_c   1.000
_cell.angle_alpha   90.00
_cell.angle_beta   90.00
_cell.angle_gamma   90.00
#
_symmetry.space_group_name_H-M   'P 1'
#
loop_
_entity.id
_entity.type
_entity.pdbx_description
1 polymer ?
#
loop_
_entity_poly.entity_id
_entity_poly.type
_entity_poly.pdbx_seq_one_letter_code
_entity_poly.pdbx_strand_id
1 'polypeptide(L)'
;MENKTSKYLKYAIGEILLVVIGILIALQINNWNEERKDRRQETELLIQLQSEFRSNLEQLDEKIGMRNEMISASLKLFDYIDHPDKRNRDSILKYIGQTILAPTFDPIVNDVASSGRIQFLQNPDLKEKLSRWTSEIIQVTEEEVEWRERRGDYTAELIEHSSYRNILNSYWKNDVIEAILLDRDTNTDFLLQNSKKSNDLSDLLDHSNFEDYIATCATFSKLTNSQSLILRNRIDEILILIEQELKK
;
A
#
# COMPACT_ATOMS: atom_id res chain seq x y z
N MET A 1 60.47 -21.16 57.66
CA MET A 1 59.45 -21.85 56.83
C MET A 1 59.01 -20.90 55.73
N GLU A 2 59.82 -20.68 54.68
CA GLU A 2 59.67 -19.42 53.92
C GLU A 2 59.62 -19.54 52.39
N ASN A 3 59.47 -20.74 51.83
CA ASN A 3 59.36 -20.90 50.37
C ASN A 3 58.28 -21.90 49.90
N LYS A 4 57.46 -22.44 50.82
CA LYS A 4 56.38 -23.37 50.46
C LYS A 4 55.08 -22.64 50.10
N THR A 5 54.70 -21.62 50.86
CA THR A 5 53.47 -20.82 50.65
C THR A 5 53.45 -20.09 49.30
N SER A 6 54.59 -19.54 48.84
CA SER A 6 54.69 -18.90 47.51
C SER A 6 54.45 -19.87 46.35
N LYS A 7 54.88 -21.13 46.50
CA LYS A 7 54.71 -22.16 45.47
C LYS A 7 53.23 -22.56 45.33
N TYR A 8 52.56 -22.82 46.45
CA TYR A 8 51.13 -23.13 46.46
C TYR A 8 50.27 -21.95 45.97
N LEU A 9 50.64 -20.70 46.30
CA LEU A 9 49.96 -19.51 45.81
C LEU A 9 50.04 -19.38 44.28
N LYS A 10 51.21 -19.62 43.67
CA LYS A 10 51.38 -19.60 42.21
C LYS A 10 50.56 -20.68 41.50
N TYR A 11 50.50 -21.88 42.07
CA TYR A 11 49.68 -22.96 41.51
C TYR A 11 48.18 -22.65 41.64
N ALA A 12 47.71 -22.13 42.78
CA ALA A 12 46.32 -21.74 42.97
C ALA A 12 45.89 -20.60 42.04
N ILE A 13 46.76 -19.61 41.80
CA ILE A 13 46.51 -18.52 40.83
C ILE A 13 46.43 -19.07 39.40
N GLY A 14 47.32 -20.01 39.04
CA GLY A 14 47.28 -20.67 37.73
C GLY A 14 46.01 -21.47 37.49
N GLU A 15 45.52 -22.17 38.52
CA GLU A 15 44.26 -22.92 38.48
C GLU A 15 43.04 -22.00 38.33
N ILE A 16 42.99 -20.90 39.09
CA ILE A 16 41.93 -19.88 38.95
C ILE A 16 41.94 -19.27 37.54
N LEU A 17 43.10 -18.92 37.00
CA LEU A 17 43.22 -18.40 35.62
C LEU A 17 42.72 -19.40 34.58
N LEU A 18 43.07 -20.67 34.72
CA LEU A 18 42.58 -21.75 33.84
C LEU A 18 41.05 -21.88 33.89
N VAL A 19 40.46 -21.86 35.09
CA VAL A 19 39.01 -21.92 35.27
C VAL A 19 38.33 -20.70 34.66
N VAL A 20 38.87 -19.49 34.88
CA VAL A 20 38.33 -18.24 34.32
C VAL A 20 38.38 -18.27 32.79
N ILE A 21 39.50 -18.69 32.19
CA ILE A 21 39.60 -18.85 30.72
C ILE A 21 38.57 -19.86 30.21
N GLY A 22 38.38 -20.97 30.91
CA GLY A 22 37.36 -21.97 30.57
C GLY A 22 35.94 -21.39 30.57
N ILE A 23 35.57 -20.62 31.60
CA ILE A 23 34.26 -19.95 31.69
C ILE A 23 34.09 -18.91 30.57
N LEU A 24 35.12 -18.10 30.31
CA LEU A 24 35.06 -17.08 29.25
C LEU A 24 34.88 -17.71 27.87
N ILE A 25 35.59 -18.79 27.56
CA ILE A 25 35.44 -19.53 26.30
C ILE A 25 34.03 -20.14 26.20
N ALA A 26 33.54 -20.75 27.27
CA ALA A 26 32.18 -21.32 27.30
C ALA A 26 31.11 -20.25 27.06
N LEU A 27 31.26 -19.08 27.70
CA LEU A 27 30.36 -17.94 27.53
C LEU A 27 30.46 -17.36 26.11
N GLN A 28 31.66 -17.30 25.53
CA GLN A 28 31.86 -16.85 24.16
C GLN A 28 31.22 -17.79 23.12
N ILE A 29 31.34 -19.11 23.30
CA ILE A 29 30.67 -20.10 22.46
C ILE A 29 29.15 -19.98 22.58
N ASN A 30 28.63 -19.77 23.79
CA ASN A 30 27.19 -19.58 24.00
C ASN A 30 26.69 -18.32 23.28
N ASN A 31 27.36 -17.18 23.48
CA ASN A 31 27.01 -15.91 22.83
C ASN A 31 27.05 -16.02 21.30
N TRP A 32 28.07 -16.69 20.74
CA TRP A 32 28.16 -16.91 19.29
C TRP A 32 27.01 -17.77 18.75
N ASN A 33 26.59 -18.80 19.49
CA ASN A 33 25.45 -19.64 19.11
C ASN A 33 24.11 -18.88 19.21
N GLU A 34 23.94 -18.02 20.22
CA GLU A 34 22.79 -17.12 20.35
C GLU A 34 22.73 -16.12 19.18
N GLU A 35 23.83 -15.42 18.90
CA GLU A 35 23.93 -14.49 17.78
C GLU A 35 23.62 -15.16 16.44
N ARG A 36 24.10 -16.39 16.23
CA ARG A 36 23.76 -17.17 15.02
C ARG A 36 22.27 -17.48 14.91
N LYS A 37 21.60 -17.77 16.02
CA LYS A 37 20.15 -18.03 16.03
C LYS A 37 19.36 -16.75 15.77
N ASP A 38 19.78 -15.64 16.37
CA ASP A 38 19.15 -14.33 16.17
C ASP A 38 19.30 -13.87 14.72
N ARG A 39 20.49 -14.01 14.12
CA ARG A 39 20.71 -13.71 12.69
C ARG A 39 19.86 -14.56 11.76
N ARG A 40 19.60 -15.82 12.12
CA ARG A 40 18.69 -16.69 11.36
C ARG A 40 17.24 -16.19 11.45
N GLN A 41 16.77 -15.84 12.65
CA GLN A 41 15.43 -15.28 12.84
C GLN A 41 15.27 -13.94 12.12
N GLU A 42 16.29 -13.09 12.17
CA GLU A 42 16.35 -11.83 11.42
C GLU A 42 16.23 -12.08 9.92
N THR A 43 17.02 -13.01 9.36
CA THR A 43 16.99 -13.34 7.93
C THR A 43 15.63 -13.85 7.48
N GLU A 44 15.02 -14.77 8.26
CA GLU A 44 13.68 -15.30 7.97
C GLU A 44 12.63 -14.17 7.99
N LEU A 45 12.70 -13.26 8.96
CA LEU A 45 11.83 -12.09 9.05
C LEU A 45 12.05 -11.11 7.87
N LEU A 46 13.30 -10.81 7.52
CA LEU A 46 13.62 -9.89 6.43
C LEU A 46 13.12 -10.40 5.07
N ILE A 47 13.23 -11.71 4.79
CA ILE A 47 12.69 -12.32 3.57
C ILE A 47 11.16 -12.20 3.54
N GLN A 48 10.49 -12.47 4.66
CA GLN A 48 9.05 -12.32 4.78
C GLN A 48 8.63 -10.86 4.50
N LEU A 49 9.25 -9.90 5.19
CA LEU A 49 8.96 -8.48 5.02
C LEU A 49 9.23 -8.03 3.58
N GLN A 50 10.31 -8.49 2.95
CA GLN A 50 10.60 -8.16 1.56
C GLN A 50 9.45 -8.57 0.64
N SER A 51 8.96 -9.80 0.78
CA SER A 51 7.84 -10.31 -0.03
C SER A 51 6.57 -9.49 0.18
N GLU A 52 6.25 -9.15 1.42
CA GLU A 52 5.05 -8.39 1.77
C GLU A 52 5.12 -6.95 1.26
N PHE A 53 6.24 -6.26 1.48
CA PHE A 53 6.42 -4.89 1.00
C PHE A 53 6.43 -4.82 -0.53
N ARG A 54 6.94 -5.83 -1.23
CA ARG A 54 6.81 -5.90 -2.71
C ARG A 54 5.36 -6.06 -3.15
N SER A 55 4.59 -6.93 -2.49
CA SER A 55 3.17 -7.10 -2.79
C SER A 55 2.38 -5.82 -2.50
N ASN A 56 2.64 -5.16 -1.37
CA ASN A 56 2.04 -3.88 -1.01
C ASN A 56 2.40 -2.79 -2.03
N LEU A 57 3.65 -2.74 -2.51
CA LEU A 57 4.09 -1.79 -3.54
C LEU A 57 3.31 -1.97 -4.85
N GLU A 58 3.16 -3.22 -5.31
CA GLU A 58 2.43 -3.55 -6.53
C GLU A 58 0.96 -3.14 -6.43
N GLN A 59 0.29 -3.48 -5.32
CA GLN A 59 -1.09 -3.09 -5.07
C GLN A 59 -1.24 -1.56 -5.03
N LEU A 60 -0.32 -0.86 -4.37
CA LEU A 60 -0.35 0.60 -4.27
C LEU A 60 -0.14 1.28 -5.63
N ASP A 61 0.78 0.76 -6.44
CA ASP A 61 1.06 1.26 -7.80
C ASP A 61 -0.16 1.08 -8.72
N GLU A 62 -0.86 -0.05 -8.61
CA GLU A 62 -2.14 -0.26 -9.29
C GLU A 62 -3.16 0.81 -8.88
N LYS A 63 -3.37 1.03 -7.57
CA LYS A 63 -4.38 1.99 -7.10
C LYS A 63 -4.03 3.42 -7.50
N ILE A 64 -2.75 3.77 -7.52
CA ILE A 64 -2.26 5.05 -8.07
C ILE A 64 -2.64 5.19 -9.54
N GLY A 65 -2.42 4.14 -10.34
CA GLY A 65 -2.79 4.10 -11.76
C GLY A 65 -4.27 4.34 -11.98
N MET A 66 -5.13 3.61 -11.26
CA MET A 66 -6.59 3.78 -11.34
C MET A 66 -7.03 5.20 -11.01
N ARG A 67 -6.50 5.79 -9.93
CA ARG A 67 -6.83 7.18 -9.55
C ARG A 67 -6.31 8.20 -10.57
N ASN A 68 -5.20 7.93 -11.27
CA ASN A 68 -4.75 8.78 -12.38
C ASN A 68 -5.71 8.73 -13.58
N GLU A 69 -6.29 7.57 -13.87
CA GLU A 69 -7.34 7.44 -14.89
C GLU A 69 -8.61 8.21 -14.49
N MET A 70 -9.01 8.12 -13.23
CA MET A 70 -10.13 8.90 -12.68
C MET A 70 -9.90 10.40 -12.84
N ILE A 71 -8.72 10.91 -12.46
CA ILE A 71 -8.35 12.32 -12.65
C ILE A 71 -8.41 12.71 -14.13
N SER A 72 -7.86 11.88 -15.01
CA SER A 72 -7.86 12.14 -16.45
C SER A 72 -9.27 12.17 -17.03
N ALA A 73 -10.15 11.27 -16.57
CA ALA A 73 -11.56 11.23 -16.95
C ALA A 73 -12.31 12.48 -16.46
N SER A 74 -12.09 12.90 -15.21
CA SER A 74 -12.66 14.14 -14.66
C SER A 74 -12.26 15.36 -15.49
N LEU A 75 -10.98 15.49 -15.86
CA LEU A 75 -10.51 16.58 -16.72
C LEU A 75 -11.16 16.59 -18.11
N LYS A 76 -11.45 15.41 -18.67
CA LYS A 76 -12.18 15.28 -19.94
C LYS A 76 -13.65 15.67 -19.79
N LEU A 77 -14.27 15.35 -18.65
CA LEU A 77 -15.64 15.76 -18.38
C LEU A 77 -15.75 17.27 -18.22
N PHE A 78 -14.79 17.94 -17.55
CA PHE A 78 -14.75 19.40 -17.51
C PHE A 78 -14.65 20.03 -18.91
N ASP A 79 -13.79 19.50 -19.80
CA ASP A 79 -13.72 20.02 -21.18
C ASP A 79 -15.07 19.91 -21.91
N TYR A 80 -15.88 18.87 -21.65
CA TYR A 80 -17.22 18.71 -22.21
C TYR A 80 -18.30 19.56 -21.53
N ILE A 81 -18.12 19.89 -20.25
CA ILE A 81 -18.97 20.85 -19.53
C ILE A 81 -18.75 22.25 -20.14
N ASP A 82 -17.49 22.67 -20.24
CA ASP A 82 -17.09 23.99 -20.75
C ASP A 82 -17.33 24.18 -22.26
N HIS A 83 -17.31 23.09 -23.05
CA HIS A 83 -17.46 23.12 -24.51
C HIS A 83 -18.57 22.17 -24.97
N PRO A 84 -19.85 22.58 -24.90
CA PRO A 84 -20.97 21.74 -25.28
C PRO A 84 -20.91 21.23 -26.74
N ASP A 85 -20.25 21.97 -27.63
CA ASP A 85 -20.05 21.61 -29.04
C ASP A 85 -19.14 20.37 -29.22
N LYS A 86 -18.29 20.05 -28.24
CA LYS A 86 -17.40 18.89 -28.27
C LYS A 86 -18.04 17.62 -27.70
N ARG A 87 -19.23 17.71 -27.09
CA ARG A 87 -19.85 16.60 -26.36
C ARG A 87 -20.01 15.37 -27.25
N ASN A 88 -19.40 14.26 -26.82
CA ASN A 88 -19.55 12.96 -27.44
C ASN A 88 -20.15 11.97 -26.44
N ARG A 89 -21.34 11.45 -26.77
CA ARG A 89 -22.12 10.58 -25.88
C ARG A 89 -21.33 9.37 -25.35
N ASP A 90 -20.67 8.63 -26.23
CA ASP A 90 -19.96 7.41 -25.85
C ASP A 90 -18.73 7.72 -25.00
N SER A 91 -18.04 8.82 -25.31
CA SER A 91 -16.91 9.31 -24.52
C SER A 91 -17.37 9.76 -23.13
N ILE A 92 -18.47 10.51 -23.03
CA ILE A 92 -19.04 10.95 -21.74
C ILE A 92 -19.37 9.73 -20.88
N LEU A 93 -20.08 8.74 -21.43
CA LEU A 93 -20.42 7.52 -20.69
C LEU A 93 -19.18 6.75 -20.23
N LYS A 94 -18.14 6.68 -21.06
CA LYS A 94 -16.86 6.08 -20.69
C LYS A 94 -16.22 6.82 -19.52
N TYR A 95 -16.08 8.14 -19.61
CA TYR A 95 -15.41 8.92 -18.57
C TYR A 95 -16.20 8.94 -17.26
N ILE A 96 -17.53 9.02 -17.30
CA ILE A 96 -18.36 8.85 -16.09
C ILE A 96 -18.18 7.45 -15.50
N GLY A 97 -18.08 6.40 -16.33
CA GLY A 97 -17.78 5.05 -15.87
C GLY A 97 -16.45 4.95 -15.12
N GLN A 98 -15.44 5.74 -15.51
CA GLN A 98 -14.15 5.75 -14.83
C GLN A 98 -14.22 6.52 -13.50
N THR A 99 -15.00 7.61 -13.40
CA THR A 99 -15.09 8.44 -12.18
C THR A 99 -15.92 7.79 -11.07
N ILE A 100 -16.74 6.78 -11.35
CA ILE A 100 -17.51 6.05 -10.33
C ILE A 100 -16.70 4.97 -9.59
N LEU A 101 -15.41 4.82 -9.88
CA LEU A 101 -14.54 3.86 -9.18
C LEU A 101 -14.24 4.30 -7.73
N ALA A 102 -13.89 3.32 -6.90
CA ALA A 102 -13.37 3.53 -5.54
C ALA A 102 -12.18 2.59 -5.29
N PRO A 103 -10.99 2.89 -5.83
CA PRO A 103 -9.79 2.11 -5.60
C PRO A 103 -9.41 2.15 -4.12
N THR A 104 -9.19 0.98 -3.50
CA THR A 104 -8.80 0.85 -2.09
C THR A 104 -7.47 0.15 -1.96
N PHE A 105 -6.62 0.67 -1.07
CA PHE A 105 -5.36 0.05 -0.72
C PHE A 105 -5.55 -0.80 0.53
N ASP A 106 -5.48 -2.12 0.36
CA ASP A 106 -5.70 -3.12 1.40
C ASP A 106 -4.39 -3.90 1.66
N PRO A 107 -3.39 -3.27 2.31
CA PRO A 107 -2.05 -3.84 2.44
C PRO A 107 -2.01 -5.05 3.38
N ILE A 108 -1.00 -5.88 3.16
CA ILE A 108 -0.54 -6.83 4.19
C ILE A 108 0.03 -6.01 5.34
N VAL A 109 -0.73 -5.94 6.44
CA VAL A 109 -0.31 -5.28 7.68
C VAL A 109 0.31 -6.33 8.59
N ASN A 110 1.63 -6.35 8.62
CA ASN A 110 2.38 -7.16 9.57
C ASN A 110 2.60 -6.33 10.82
N ASP A 111 1.98 -6.71 11.94
CA ASP A 111 2.15 -5.99 13.20
C ASP A 111 3.47 -6.41 13.87
N VAL A 112 4.58 -6.13 13.17
CA VAL A 112 5.96 -6.47 13.59
C VAL A 112 6.26 -5.84 14.96
N ALA A 113 5.66 -4.68 15.23
CA ALA A 113 5.76 -3.96 16.48
C ALA A 113 5.05 -4.71 17.63
N SER A 114 3.82 -5.19 17.45
CA SER A 114 3.13 -5.92 18.52
C SER A 114 3.57 -7.38 18.66
N SER A 115 4.07 -7.99 17.59
CA SER A 115 4.47 -9.40 17.59
C SER A 115 5.80 -9.66 18.31
N GLY A 116 6.46 -8.61 18.83
CA GLY A 116 7.79 -8.68 19.46
C GLY A 116 8.93 -9.05 18.51
N ARG A 117 8.64 -9.30 17.23
CA ARG A 117 9.63 -9.74 16.23
C ARG A 117 10.56 -8.61 15.81
N ILE A 118 10.14 -7.36 16.00
CA ILE A 118 10.98 -6.18 15.79
C ILE A 118 12.30 -6.24 16.57
N GLN A 119 12.36 -7.00 17.67
CA GLN A 119 13.57 -7.13 18.48
C GLN A 119 14.73 -7.81 17.74
N PHE A 120 14.43 -8.71 16.78
CA PHE A 120 15.42 -9.45 16.01
C PHE A 120 16.09 -8.61 14.92
N LEU A 121 15.47 -7.49 14.52
CA LEU A 121 16.05 -6.61 13.51
C LEU A 121 17.25 -5.84 14.10
N GLN A 122 18.39 -5.86 13.43
CA GLN A 122 19.57 -5.14 13.92
C GLN A 122 19.58 -3.67 13.47
N ASN A 123 19.00 -3.37 12.31
CA ASN A 123 19.02 -2.03 11.73
C ASN A 123 18.02 -1.08 12.43
N PRO A 124 18.50 -0.02 13.11
CA PRO A 124 17.63 0.91 13.83
C PRO A 124 16.72 1.74 12.91
N ASP A 125 17.21 2.12 11.72
CA ASP A 125 16.43 2.90 10.75
C ASP A 125 15.28 2.06 10.18
N LEU A 126 15.54 0.77 9.91
CA LEU A 126 14.50 -0.16 9.49
C LEU A 126 13.44 -0.33 10.58
N LYS A 127 13.85 -0.48 11.85
CA LYS A 127 12.92 -0.56 12.99
C LYS A 127 12.03 0.68 13.07
N GLU A 128 12.61 1.86 12.98
CA GLU A 128 11.87 3.14 13.02
C GLU A 128 10.83 3.21 11.88
N LYS A 129 11.22 2.89 10.64
CA LYS A 129 10.29 2.91 9.51
C LYS A 129 9.15 1.90 9.67
N LEU A 130 9.46 0.67 10.08
CA LEU A 130 8.44 -0.36 10.33
C LEU A 130 7.47 0.03 11.45
N SER A 131 7.95 0.74 12.49
CA SER A 131 7.08 1.23 13.57
C SER A 131 6.08 2.31 13.12
N ARG A 132 6.39 3.05 12.05
CA ARG A 132 5.50 4.09 11.50
C ARG A 132 4.54 3.56 10.46
N TRP A 133 4.86 2.42 9.85
CA TRP A 133 4.11 1.81 8.75
C TRP A 133 2.59 1.80 8.97
N THR A 134 2.13 1.30 10.13
CA THR A 134 0.70 1.21 10.45
C THR A 134 0.01 2.57 10.43
N SER A 135 0.62 3.59 11.03
CA SER A 135 0.05 4.94 11.06
C SER A 135 0.02 5.61 9.68
N GLU A 136 0.97 5.26 8.81
CA GLU A 136 1.08 5.84 7.48
C GLU A 136 0.07 5.22 6.50
N ILE A 137 -0.23 3.92 6.65
CA ILE A 137 -1.35 3.28 5.96
C ILE A 137 -2.66 3.98 6.32
N ILE A 138 -2.90 4.22 7.61
CA ILE A 138 -4.14 4.83 8.10
C ILE A 138 -4.40 6.15 7.37
N GLN A 139 -3.40 7.01 7.24
CA GLN A 139 -3.52 8.30 6.53
C GLN A 139 -3.99 8.14 5.07
N VAL A 140 -3.50 7.13 4.35
CA VAL A 140 -3.95 6.88 2.97
C VAL A 140 -5.39 6.35 2.97
N THR A 141 -5.69 5.39 3.85
CA THR A 141 -7.00 4.74 3.89
C THR A 141 -8.12 5.65 4.38
N GLU A 142 -7.84 6.64 5.23
CA GLU A 142 -8.80 7.66 5.66
C GLU A 142 -9.33 8.45 4.47
N GLU A 143 -8.44 8.89 3.56
CA GLU A 143 -8.83 9.60 2.33
C GLU A 143 -9.66 8.71 1.38
N GLU A 144 -9.38 7.41 1.34
CA GLU A 144 -10.17 6.45 0.56
C GLU A 144 -11.57 6.24 1.13
N VAL A 145 -11.72 6.24 2.46
CA VAL A 145 -13.02 6.20 3.13
C VAL A 145 -13.82 7.45 2.84
N GLU A 146 -13.20 8.62 2.99
CA GLU A 146 -13.84 9.92 2.70
C GLU A 146 -14.35 10.01 1.25
N TRP A 147 -13.60 9.48 0.27
CA TRP A 147 -14.08 9.38 -1.10
C TRP A 147 -15.26 8.38 -1.23
N ARG A 148 -15.15 7.20 -0.61
CA ARG A 148 -16.19 6.17 -0.69
C ARG A 148 -17.54 6.68 -0.18
N GLU A 149 -17.54 7.45 0.90
CA GLU A 149 -18.75 8.06 1.47
C GLU A 149 -19.37 9.08 0.51
N ARG A 150 -18.59 10.04 0.00
CA ARG A 150 -19.08 11.07 -0.95
C ARG A 150 -19.54 10.52 -2.28
N ARG A 151 -18.93 9.42 -2.75
CA ARG A 151 -19.30 8.74 -3.99
C ARG A 151 -20.73 8.19 -3.95
N GLY A 152 -21.27 7.91 -2.76
CA GLY A 152 -22.66 7.49 -2.59
C GLY A 152 -23.64 8.51 -3.17
N ASP A 153 -23.47 9.78 -2.81
CA ASP A 153 -24.31 10.89 -3.29
C ASP A 153 -24.11 11.12 -4.80
N TYR A 154 -22.86 11.05 -5.28
CA TYR A 154 -22.58 11.12 -6.72
C TYR A 154 -23.32 10.02 -7.50
N THR A 155 -23.35 8.80 -6.97
CA THR A 155 -24.06 7.69 -7.59
C THR A 155 -25.58 7.94 -7.62
N ALA A 156 -26.14 8.56 -6.57
CA ALA A 156 -27.55 8.92 -6.52
C ALA A 156 -27.90 9.98 -7.60
N GLU A 157 -27.10 11.03 -7.75
CA GLU A 157 -27.26 12.05 -8.80
C GLU A 157 -27.25 11.41 -10.19
N LEU A 158 -26.30 10.50 -10.45
CA LEU A 158 -26.24 9.77 -11.73
C LEU A 158 -27.48 8.90 -11.96
N ILE A 159 -28.06 8.30 -10.92
CA ILE A 159 -29.28 7.48 -11.05
C ILE A 159 -30.49 8.35 -11.37
N GLU A 160 -30.58 9.54 -10.76
CA GLU A 160 -31.70 10.46 -10.90
C GLU A 160 -31.69 11.16 -12.26
N HIS A 161 -30.52 11.66 -12.69
CA HIS A 161 -30.41 12.57 -13.84
C HIS A 161 -29.81 11.92 -15.09
N SER A 162 -29.38 10.65 -15.02
CA SER A 162 -28.76 9.97 -16.16
C SER A 162 -29.37 8.59 -16.44
N SER A 163 -28.96 7.98 -17.55
CA SER A 163 -29.22 6.56 -17.76
C SER A 163 -28.09 5.74 -17.12
N TYR A 164 -28.21 5.45 -15.82
CA TYR A 164 -27.18 4.70 -15.08
C TYR A 164 -26.88 3.32 -15.71
N ARG A 165 -27.89 2.67 -16.32
CA ARG A 165 -27.68 1.45 -17.12
C ARG A 165 -26.70 1.65 -18.28
N ASN A 166 -26.73 2.80 -18.96
CA ASN A 166 -25.82 3.09 -20.06
C ASN A 166 -24.40 3.36 -19.57
N ILE A 167 -24.26 4.01 -18.41
CA ILE A 167 -22.97 4.20 -17.74
C ILE A 167 -22.38 2.83 -17.40
N LEU A 168 -23.15 1.97 -16.71
CA LEU A 168 -22.71 0.62 -16.38
C LEU A 168 -22.44 -0.22 -17.64
N ASN A 169 -23.25 -0.12 -18.68
CA ASN A 169 -22.98 -0.83 -19.94
C ASN A 169 -21.66 -0.36 -20.59
N SER A 170 -21.36 0.94 -20.53
CA SER A 170 -20.07 1.49 -20.98
C SER A 170 -18.92 1.01 -20.11
N TYR A 171 -19.13 0.96 -18.79
CA TYR A 171 -18.18 0.46 -17.80
C TYR A 171 -17.76 -0.99 -18.08
N TRP A 172 -18.73 -1.87 -18.37
CA TRP A 172 -18.47 -3.26 -18.76
C TRP A 172 -17.85 -3.43 -20.15
N LYS A 173 -18.11 -2.50 -21.08
CA LYS A 173 -17.63 -2.57 -22.47
C LYS A 173 -16.21 -2.05 -22.67
N ASN A 174 -15.75 -1.14 -21.83
CA ASN A 174 -14.47 -0.44 -22.00
C ASN A 174 -13.40 -0.91 -21.01
N ASP A 175 -13.48 -2.17 -20.57
CA ASP A 175 -12.48 -2.85 -19.73
C ASP A 175 -12.17 -2.14 -18.40
N VAL A 176 -13.03 -1.21 -17.97
CA VAL A 176 -12.89 -0.51 -16.68
C VAL A 176 -13.02 -1.52 -15.52
N ILE A 177 -13.75 -2.62 -15.75
CA ILE A 177 -13.83 -3.77 -14.84
C ILE A 177 -12.49 -4.47 -14.68
N GLU A 178 -11.72 -4.64 -15.76
CA GLU A 178 -10.46 -5.40 -15.70
C GLU A 178 -9.47 -4.76 -14.70
N ALA A 179 -9.53 -3.43 -14.56
CA ALA A 179 -8.74 -2.67 -13.58
C ALA A 179 -9.10 -2.93 -12.11
N ILE A 180 -10.23 -3.60 -11.81
CA ILE A 180 -10.65 -3.95 -10.44
C ILE A 180 -10.69 -5.46 -10.17
N LEU A 181 -10.37 -6.30 -11.15
CA LEU A 181 -10.37 -7.75 -10.96
C LEU A 181 -9.15 -8.20 -10.14
N LEU A 182 -9.36 -9.19 -9.28
CA LEU A 182 -8.26 -9.87 -8.58
C LEU A 182 -7.31 -10.57 -9.54
N ASP A 183 -7.84 -11.07 -10.65
CA ASP A 183 -7.10 -11.68 -11.75
C ASP A 183 -7.55 -11.03 -13.06
N ARG A 184 -6.64 -10.26 -13.67
CA ARG A 184 -6.90 -9.50 -14.89
C ARG A 184 -7.07 -10.38 -16.12
N ASP A 185 -6.64 -11.65 -16.07
CA ASP A 185 -6.83 -12.61 -17.16
C ASP A 185 -8.21 -13.29 -17.11
N THR A 186 -9.05 -12.93 -16.12
CA THR A 186 -10.41 -13.47 -16.00
C THR A 186 -11.30 -12.93 -17.13
N ASN A 187 -11.84 -13.83 -17.97
CA ASN A 187 -12.87 -13.44 -18.93
C ASN A 187 -14.17 -13.07 -18.18
N THR A 188 -14.59 -11.80 -18.30
CA THR A 188 -15.84 -11.28 -17.74
C THR A 188 -16.84 -10.85 -18.81
N ASP A 189 -16.98 -11.60 -19.91
CA ASP A 189 -17.92 -11.34 -21.00
C ASP A 189 -19.35 -11.06 -20.46
N PHE A 190 -19.68 -9.78 -20.33
CA PHE A 190 -20.95 -9.32 -19.78
C PHE A 190 -21.39 -8.01 -20.45
N LEU A 191 -22.63 -7.99 -20.94
CA LEU A 191 -23.20 -6.82 -21.61
C LEU A 191 -24.60 -6.54 -21.09
N LEU A 192 -24.79 -5.38 -20.46
CA LEU A 192 -26.08 -4.93 -19.95
C LEU A 192 -27.04 -4.48 -21.07
N GLN A 193 -26.50 -4.13 -22.25
CA GLN A 193 -27.18 -3.41 -23.33
C GLN A 193 -27.66 -2.00 -22.91
N ASN A 194 -27.77 -1.12 -23.89
CA ASN A 194 -28.25 0.24 -23.64
C ASN A 194 -29.74 0.26 -23.28
N SER A 195 -30.11 1.19 -22.39
CA SER A 195 -31.49 1.55 -22.11
C SER A 195 -32.20 2.07 -23.36
N LYS A 196 -33.48 1.75 -23.50
CA LYS A 196 -34.37 2.31 -24.53
C LYS A 196 -34.95 3.68 -24.14
N LYS A 197 -34.74 4.13 -22.90
CA LYS A 197 -35.19 5.44 -22.43
C LYS A 197 -34.34 6.55 -23.07
N SER A 198 -34.99 7.61 -23.53
CA SER A 198 -34.33 8.83 -24.00
C SER A 198 -33.89 9.64 -22.79
N ASN A 199 -32.62 9.57 -22.44
CA ASN A 199 -32.02 10.46 -21.44
C ASN A 199 -30.95 11.28 -22.17
N ASP A 200 -31.08 12.59 -22.09
CA ASP A 200 -30.08 13.52 -22.62
C ASP A 200 -28.95 13.65 -21.60
N LEU A 201 -27.73 13.24 -21.96
CA LEU A 201 -26.56 13.44 -21.10
C LEU A 201 -26.18 14.91 -21.02
N SER A 202 -26.66 15.75 -21.94
CA SER A 202 -26.40 17.19 -21.92
C SER A 202 -26.98 17.83 -20.66
N ASP A 203 -28.20 17.46 -20.29
CA ASP A 203 -28.87 17.95 -19.07
C ASP A 203 -28.06 17.65 -17.80
N LEU A 204 -27.50 16.44 -17.71
CA LEU A 204 -26.60 16.06 -16.61
C LEU A 204 -25.32 16.91 -16.59
N LEU A 205 -24.70 17.16 -17.75
CA LEU A 205 -23.48 17.96 -17.84
C LEU A 205 -23.72 19.44 -17.56
N ASP A 206 -24.95 19.92 -17.73
CA ASP A 206 -25.34 21.31 -17.48
C ASP A 206 -25.79 21.54 -16.00
N HIS A 207 -25.94 20.46 -15.21
CA HIS A 207 -26.24 20.54 -13.78
C HIS A 207 -24.99 20.89 -12.95
N SER A 208 -25.07 21.95 -12.13
CA SER A 208 -23.96 22.36 -11.24
C SER A 208 -23.52 21.26 -10.27
N ASN A 209 -24.48 20.48 -9.77
CA ASN A 209 -24.18 19.36 -8.86
C ASN A 209 -23.27 18.33 -9.50
N PHE A 210 -23.46 18.03 -10.80
CA PHE A 210 -22.62 17.07 -11.50
C PHE A 210 -21.17 17.57 -11.58
N GLU A 211 -20.96 18.83 -11.93
CA GLU A 211 -19.63 19.46 -11.94
C GLU A 211 -18.95 19.37 -10.56
N ASP A 212 -19.69 19.68 -9.49
CA ASP A 212 -19.20 19.58 -8.11
C ASP A 212 -18.77 18.16 -7.74
N TYR A 213 -19.51 17.13 -8.17
CA TYR A 213 -19.13 15.74 -7.95
C TYR A 213 -17.88 15.34 -8.74
N ILE A 214 -17.74 15.80 -9.99
CA ILE A 214 -16.53 15.54 -10.79
C ILE A 214 -15.31 16.24 -10.18
N ALA A 215 -15.47 17.46 -9.68
CA ALA A 215 -14.45 18.21 -8.94
C ALA A 215 -14.04 17.50 -7.65
N THR A 216 -15.02 16.98 -6.91
CA THR A 216 -14.78 16.17 -5.72
C THR A 216 -13.99 14.91 -6.07
N CYS A 217 -14.39 14.17 -7.11
CA CYS A 217 -13.67 12.98 -7.59
C CYS A 217 -12.21 13.28 -7.94
N ALA A 218 -11.96 14.33 -8.73
CA ALA A 218 -10.61 14.72 -9.14
C ALA A 218 -9.75 15.13 -7.93
N THR A 219 -10.34 15.89 -7.00
CA THR A 219 -9.66 16.40 -5.81
C THR A 219 -9.23 15.28 -4.88
N PHE A 220 -10.16 14.41 -4.49
CA PHE A 220 -9.85 13.29 -3.59
C PHE A 220 -8.92 12.28 -4.26
N SER A 221 -9.13 11.95 -5.54
CA SER A 221 -8.20 11.07 -6.27
C SER A 221 -6.78 11.63 -6.29
N LYS A 222 -6.62 12.95 -6.48
CA LYS A 222 -5.31 13.61 -6.48
C LYS A 222 -4.69 13.67 -5.09
N LEU A 223 -5.50 13.95 -4.06
CA LEU A 223 -5.07 13.99 -2.66
C LEU A 223 -4.57 12.60 -2.22
N THR A 224 -5.38 11.57 -2.40
CA THR A 224 -5.02 10.18 -2.07
C THR A 224 -3.80 9.72 -2.86
N ASN A 225 -3.67 10.07 -4.15
CA ASN A 225 -2.46 9.77 -4.93
C ASN A 225 -1.22 10.47 -4.40
N SER A 226 -1.35 11.70 -3.91
CA SER A 226 -0.22 12.43 -3.32
C SER A 226 0.28 11.74 -2.05
N GLN A 227 -0.63 11.26 -1.19
CA GLN A 227 -0.27 10.45 -0.03
C GLN A 227 0.29 9.07 -0.41
N SER A 228 -0.32 8.41 -1.40
CA SER A 228 0.11 7.11 -1.89
C SER A 228 1.53 7.15 -2.47
N LEU A 229 1.90 8.22 -3.19
CA LEU A 229 3.26 8.38 -3.72
C LEU A 229 4.30 8.55 -2.60
N ILE A 230 3.94 9.23 -1.50
CA ILE A 230 4.80 9.33 -0.32
C ILE A 230 4.99 7.95 0.31
N LEU A 231 3.89 7.21 0.51
CA LEU A 231 3.93 5.86 1.06
C LEU A 231 4.75 4.91 0.18
N ARG A 232 4.57 4.97 -1.14
CA ARG A 232 5.34 4.23 -2.15
C ARG A 232 6.84 4.44 -1.99
N ASN A 233 7.29 5.70 -1.89
CA ASN A 233 8.71 6.01 -1.69
C ASN A 233 9.24 5.44 -0.37
N ARG A 234 8.43 5.42 0.69
CA ARG A 234 8.81 4.82 1.97
C ARG A 234 8.92 3.29 1.89
N ILE A 235 8.02 2.64 1.14
CA ILE A 235 8.14 1.21 0.85
C ILE A 235 9.45 0.92 0.12
N ASP A 236 9.81 1.71 -0.89
CA ASP A 236 11.08 1.58 -1.62
C ASP A 236 12.29 1.72 -0.67
N GLU A 237 12.28 2.71 0.23
CA GLU A 237 13.33 2.87 1.26
C GLU A 237 13.43 1.66 2.20
N ILE A 238 12.30 1.10 2.64
CA ILE A 238 12.26 -0.11 3.48
C ILE A 238 12.85 -1.30 2.71
N LEU A 239 12.47 -1.49 1.45
CA LEU A 239 12.99 -2.57 0.60
C LEU A 239 14.50 -2.46 0.40
N ILE A 240 15.03 -1.25 0.19
CA ILE A 240 16.48 -1.01 0.09
C ILE A 240 17.19 -1.40 1.39
N LEU A 241 16.67 -1.02 2.55
CA LEU A 241 17.25 -1.39 3.85
C LEU A 241 17.22 -2.90 4.08
N ILE A 242 16.12 -3.56 3.74
CA ILE A 242 16.01 -5.02 3.83
C ILE A 242 17.06 -5.70 2.94
N GLU A 243 17.22 -5.25 1.70
CA GLU A 243 18.22 -5.79 0.78
C GLU A 243 19.66 -5.58 1.26
N GLN A 244 19.94 -4.47 1.96
CA GLN A 244 21.25 -4.22 2.57
C GLN A 244 21.51 -5.16 3.75
N GLU A 245 20.53 -5.38 4.62
CA GLU A 245 20.67 -6.30 5.76
C GLU A 245 20.81 -7.76 5.32
N LEU A 246 20.10 -8.19 4.28
CA LEU A 246 20.20 -9.55 3.71
C LEU A 246 21.56 -9.85 3.06
N LYS A 247 22.36 -8.83 2.73
CA LYS A 247 23.71 -8.99 2.15
C LYS A 247 24.82 -9.09 3.20
N LYS A 248 24.54 -8.87 4.48
CA LYS A 248 25.51 -8.92 5.58
C LYS A 248 25.69 -10.34 6.12
#